data_AF-A0A2H3J9N1-F1
#
_entry.id   AF-A0A2H3J9N1-F1
#
_cell.length_a   1.000
_cell.length_b   1.000
_cell.length_c   1.000
_cell.angle_alpha   90.00
_cell.angle_beta   90.00
_cell.angle_gamma   90.00
#
_symmetry.space_group_name_H-M   'P 1'
#
loop_
_entity.id
_entity.type
_entity.pdbx_description
1 polymer ?
#
loop_
_entity_poly.entity_id
_entity_poly.type
_entity_poly.pdbx_seq_one_letter_code
_entity_poly.pdbx_strand_id
1 'polypeptide(L)'
;MHASTSVKKQQARIAELQAEVDELQRTLGEHEDAEKIVARHIKLLHRYNEAKDAAQILMGRLAAHRQKTIRQIHKNYGLTDDD
;
A
#
# COMPACT_ATOMS: atom_id res chain seq x y z
N MET A 1 0.36 -39.70 29.97
CA MET A 1 -0.76 -39.72 29.00
C MET A 1 -1.22 -38.31 28.56
N HIS A 2 -0.37 -37.27 28.57
CA HIS A 2 -0.79 -35.88 28.26
C HIS A 2 -0.15 -35.23 27.02
N ALA A 3 0.81 -35.90 26.36
CA ALA A 3 1.50 -35.32 25.20
C ALA A 3 0.72 -35.49 23.87
N SER A 4 -0.07 -36.57 23.72
CA SER A 4 -0.71 -36.91 22.44
C SER A 4 -1.92 -36.04 22.09
N THR A 5 -2.63 -35.50 23.08
CA THR A 5 -3.77 -34.59 22.90
C THR A 5 -3.32 -33.22 22.38
N SER A 6 -2.16 -32.74 22.84
CA SER A 6 -1.56 -31.49 22.36
C SER A 6 -1.14 -31.59 20.90
N VAL A 7 -0.47 -32.69 20.52
CA VAL A 7 0.01 -32.91 19.16
C VAL A 7 -1.15 -33.07 18.16
N LYS A 8 -2.19 -33.84 18.50
CA LYS A 8 -3.40 -33.94 17.65
C LYS A 8 -4.10 -32.60 17.46
N LYS A 9 -4.21 -31.78 18.51
CA LYS A 9 -4.83 -30.45 18.43
C LYS A 9 -3.98 -29.47 17.62
N GLN A 10 -2.66 -29.57 17.73
CA GLN A 10 -1.72 -28.81 16.89
C GLN A 10 -1.82 -29.22 15.42
N GLN A 11 -1.92 -30.50 15.11
CA GLN A 11 -2.09 -30.98 13.74
C GLN A 11 -3.43 -30.58 13.13
N ALA A 12 -4.52 -30.62 13.89
CA ALA A 12 -5.80 -30.08 13.44
C ALA A 12 -5.70 -28.57 13.13
N ARG A 13 -5.03 -27.80 13.99
CA ARG A 13 -4.82 -26.36 13.77
C ARG A 13 -3.93 -26.06 12.57
N ILE A 14 -2.88 -26.84 12.35
CA ILE A 14 -2.02 -26.71 11.17
C ILE A 14 -2.82 -27.00 9.90
N ALA A 15 -3.65 -28.05 9.89
CA ALA A 15 -4.50 -28.38 8.73
C ALA A 15 -5.53 -27.28 8.43
N GLU A 16 -6.17 -26.71 9.45
CA GLU A 16 -7.07 -25.56 9.30
C GLU A 16 -6.35 -24.36 8.68
N LEU A 17 -5.18 -24.00 9.23
CA LEU A 17 -4.38 -22.87 8.72
C LEU A 17 -3.88 -23.12 7.30
N GLN A 18 -3.52 -24.36 6.95
CA GLN A 18 -3.10 -24.72 5.60
C GLN A 18 -4.25 -24.53 4.60
N ALA A 19 -5.46 -24.97 4.95
CA ALA A 19 -6.64 -24.81 4.10
C ALA A 19 -7.00 -23.32 3.89
N GLU A 20 -6.86 -22.50 4.94
CA GLU A 20 -7.07 -21.06 4.84
C GLU A 20 -6.01 -20.38 3.94
N VAL A 21 -4.74 -20.79 4.03
CA VAL A 21 -3.68 -20.31 3.13
C VAL A 21 -3.97 -20.69 1.68
N ASP A 22 -4.41 -21.92 1.42
CA ASP A 22 -4.74 -22.37 0.06
C ASP A 22 -5.93 -21.59 -0.54
N GLU A 23 -6.95 -21.29 0.27
CA GLU A 23 -8.11 -20.45 -0.13
C GLU A 23 -7.65 -19.01 -0.47
N LEU A 24 -6.79 -18.43 0.37
CA LEU A 24 -6.24 -17.09 0.17
C LEU A 24 -5.34 -17.03 -1.07
N GLN A 25 -4.54 -18.06 -1.32
CA GLN A 25 -3.71 -18.16 -2.53
C GLN A 25 -4.54 -18.28 -3.80
N ARG A 26 -5.64 -19.05 -3.78
CA ARG A 26 -6.59 -19.10 -4.91
C ARG A 26 -7.24 -17.75 -5.19
N THR A 27 -7.57 -17.00 -4.14
CA THR A 27 -8.17 -15.66 -4.26
C THR A 27 -7.18 -14.65 -4.86
N LEU A 28 -5.89 -14.77 -4.52
CA LEU A 28 -4.83 -13.93 -5.06
C LEU A 28 -4.56 -14.22 -6.55
N GLY A 29 -4.70 -15.46 -6.97
CA GLY A 29 -4.45 -15.91 -8.34
C GLY A 29 -3.28 -16.89 -8.42
N GLU A 30 -3.39 -17.88 -9.32
CA GLU A 30 -2.32 -18.87 -9.51
C GLU A 30 -1.02 -18.15 -9.91
N HIS A 31 0.04 -18.39 -9.14
CA HIS A 31 1.39 -17.83 -9.31
C HIS A 31 1.59 -16.36 -8.88
N GLU A 32 0.62 -15.74 -8.22
CA GLU A 32 0.80 -14.43 -7.61
C GLU A 32 1.45 -14.55 -6.21
N ASP A 33 2.40 -13.65 -5.93
CA ASP A 33 3.11 -13.58 -4.66
C ASP A 33 2.64 -12.34 -3.90
N ALA A 34 1.87 -12.56 -2.83
CA ALA A 34 1.25 -11.51 -2.03
C ALA A 34 2.28 -10.51 -1.52
N GLU A 35 3.44 -10.99 -1.06
CA GLU A 35 4.49 -10.13 -0.53
C GLU A 35 5.06 -9.23 -1.64
N LYS A 36 5.31 -9.78 -2.83
CA LYS A 36 5.79 -8.98 -3.96
C LYS A 36 4.79 -7.92 -4.41
N ILE A 37 3.49 -8.24 -4.38
CA ILE A 37 2.42 -7.29 -4.76
C ILE A 37 2.34 -6.15 -3.76
N VAL A 38 2.30 -6.47 -2.48
CA VAL A 38 2.26 -5.48 -1.39
C VAL A 38 3.53 -4.62 -1.42
N ALA A 39 4.70 -5.23 -1.56
CA ALA A 39 5.97 -4.51 -1.65
C ALA A 39 6.01 -3.55 -2.85
N ARG A 40 5.52 -4.00 -4.02
CA ARG A 40 5.39 -3.13 -5.20
C ARG A 40 4.45 -1.96 -4.94
N HIS A 41 3.30 -2.21 -4.32
CA HIS A 41 2.32 -1.18 -4.01
C HIS A 41 2.88 -0.13 -3.04
N ILE A 42 3.52 -0.58 -1.96
CA ILE A 42 4.19 0.29 -0.98
C ILE A 42 5.26 1.16 -1.66
N LYS A 43 6.08 0.57 -2.53
CA LYS A 43 7.11 1.31 -3.27
C LYS A 43 6.52 2.37 -4.20
N LEU A 44 5.44 2.05 -4.91
CA LEU A 44 4.75 3.00 -5.78
C LEU A 44 4.14 4.15 -4.98
N LEU A 45 3.53 3.84 -3.83
CA LEU A 45 2.93 4.84 -2.95
C LEU A 45 3.99 5.80 -2.37
N HIS A 46 5.13 5.29 -1.90
CA HIS A 46 6.23 6.15 -1.45
C HIS A 46 6.75 7.05 -2.57
N ARG A 47 6.97 6.49 -3.77
CA ARG A 47 7.44 7.28 -4.91
C ARG A 47 6.44 8.36 -5.32
N TYR A 48 5.14 8.06 -5.26
CA TYR A 48 4.09 9.03 -5.50
C TYR A 48 4.16 10.18 -4.50
N ASN A 49 4.20 9.85 -3.20
CA ASN A 49 4.25 10.84 -2.13
C ASN A 49 5.49 11.72 -2.22
N GLU A 50 6.68 11.14 -2.45
CA GLU A 50 7.92 11.90 -2.62
C GLU A 50 7.84 12.88 -3.79
N ALA A 51 7.29 12.46 -4.93
CA ALA A 51 7.10 13.32 -6.08
C ALA A 51 6.07 14.43 -5.81
N LYS A 52 4.97 14.09 -5.15
CA LYS A 52 3.92 15.04 -4.75
C LYS A 52 4.47 16.09 -3.79
N ASP A 53 5.22 15.69 -2.78
CA ASP A 53 5.83 16.60 -1.79
C ASP A 53 6.84 17.54 -2.45
N ALA A 54 7.72 17.00 -3.30
CA ALA A 54 8.66 17.82 -4.07
C ALA A 54 7.95 18.84 -4.96
N ALA A 55 6.88 18.44 -5.65
CA ALA A 55 6.07 19.32 -6.47
C ALA A 55 5.38 20.41 -5.64
N GLN A 56 4.81 20.06 -4.48
CA GLN A 56 4.18 21.01 -3.57
C GLN A 56 5.18 22.05 -3.04
N ILE A 57 6.40 21.66 -2.70
CA ILE A 57 7.47 22.59 -2.31
C ILE A 57 7.77 23.58 -3.44
N LEU A 58 7.92 23.09 -4.67
CA LEU A 58 8.17 23.93 -5.84
C LEU A 58 7.00 24.89 -6.12
N MET A 59 5.76 24.41 -6.01
CA MET A 59 4.57 25.24 -6.15
C MET A 59 4.47 26.31 -5.07
N GLY A 60 4.83 26.00 -3.83
CA GLY A 60 4.91 26.97 -2.73
C GLY A 60 5.91 28.09 -3.03
N ARG A 61 7.10 27.74 -3.51
CA ARG A 61 8.11 28.74 -3.94
C ARG A 61 7.63 29.58 -5.12
N LEU A 62 6.98 28.94 -6.09
CA LEU A 62 6.42 29.64 -7.25
C LEU A 62 5.29 30.60 -6.86
N ALA A 63 4.44 30.20 -5.91
CA ALA A 63 3.38 31.02 -5.36
C ALA A 63 3.95 32.27 -4.70
N ALA A 64 4.97 32.11 -3.84
CA ALA A 64 5.68 33.22 -3.22
C ALA A 64 6.31 34.17 -4.23
N HIS A 65 7.01 33.64 -5.24
CA HIS A 65 7.62 34.45 -6.31
C HIS A 65 6.57 35.23 -7.11
N ARG A 66 5.40 34.64 -7.37
CA ARG A 66 4.32 35.28 -8.12
C ARG A 66 3.39 36.14 -7.25
N GLN A 67 3.65 36.24 -5.95
CA GLN A 67 2.76 36.89 -4.96
C GLN A 67 1.31 36.38 -5.06
N LYS A 68 1.16 35.08 -5.36
CA LYS A 68 -0.13 34.40 -5.46
C LYS A 68 -0.25 33.37 -4.35
N THR A 69 -1.48 32.97 -4.04
CA THR A 69 -1.68 31.86 -3.10
C THR A 69 -1.42 30.52 -3.78
N ILE A 70 -1.04 29.50 -3.00
CA ILE A 70 -0.84 28.14 -3.51
C ILE A 70 -2.10 27.64 -4.23
N ARG A 71 -3.29 27.94 -3.68
CA ARG A 71 -4.57 27.59 -4.30
C ARG A 71 -4.78 28.21 -5.68
N GLN A 72 -4.32 29.45 -5.90
CA GLN A 72 -4.37 30.08 -7.22
C GLN A 72 -3.38 29.42 -8.19
N ILE A 73 -2.20 29.04 -7.70
CA ILE A 73 -1.23 28.29 -8.51
C ILE A 73 -1.82 26.94 -8.92
N HIS A 74 -2.41 26.17 -8.00
CA HIS A 74 -3.08 24.89 -8.31
C HIS A 74 -4.13 25.06 -9.42
N LYS A 75 -5.01 26.05 -9.31
CA LYS A 75 -5.99 26.38 -10.36
C LYS A 75 -5.35 26.72 -11.71
N ASN A 76 -4.25 27.49 -11.72
CA ASN A 76 -3.57 27.86 -12.97
C ASN A 76 -2.91 26.66 -13.67
N TYR A 77 -2.51 25.64 -12.90
CA TYR A 77 -1.93 24.40 -13.43
C TYR A 77 -2.96 23.27 -13.58
N GLY A 78 -4.25 23.54 -13.34
CA GLY A 78 -5.32 22.56 -13.50
C GLY A 78 -5.32 21.45 -12.44
N LEU A 79 -4.67 21.65 -11.30
CA LEU A 79 -4.66 20.70 -10.19
C LEU A 79 -5.95 20.83 -9.39
N THR A 80 -6.64 19.70 -9.22
CA THR A 80 -7.87 19.60 -8.43
C THR A 80 -7.55 19.16 -7.00
N ASP A 81 -8.52 19.26 -6.09
CA ASP A 81 -8.34 18.85 -4.69
C ASP A 81 -8.20 17.31 -4.54
N ASP A 82 -8.53 16.55 -5.61
CA ASP A 82 -8.48 15.08 -5.67
C ASP A 82 -7.12 14.54 -6.17
N ASP A 83 -6.20 15.40 -6.60
CA ASP A 83 -4.84 15.07 -7.06
C ASP A 83 -3.81 15.09 -5.91
#